data_AF-A0A7W1Q5X9-F1
#
_entry.id   AF-A0A7W1Q5X9-F1
#
_cell.length_a   1.000
_cell.length_b   1.000
_cell.length_c   1.000
_cell.angle_alpha   90.00
_cell.angle_beta   90.00
_cell.angle_gamma   90.00
#
_symmetry.space_group_name_H-M   'P 1'
#
loop_
_entity.id
_entity.type
_entity.pdbx_description
1 polymer ?
#
loop_
_entity_poly.entity_id
_entity_poly.type
_entity_poly.pdbx_seq_one_letter_code
_entity_poly.pdbx_strand_id
1 'polypeptide(L)'
;YVACAYRLLLDGTFPAFGTHDGKIIDKLIAYAKQHAIGQERYEFQFLYGIRRALQDRLRREGYGVRIYVPYGSSWYPYFTRRLAERPANLLFFLRSMFSK
;
A
#
# COMPACT_ATOMS: atom_id res chain seq x y z
N TYR A 1 8.64 8.47 5.21
CA TYR A 1 8.05 7.61 4.16
C TYR A 1 8.16 8.25 2.78
N VAL A 2 7.44 9.34 2.48
CA VAL A 2 7.37 9.93 1.13
C VAL A 2 8.74 10.26 0.52
N ALA A 3 9.63 10.92 1.28
CA ALA A 3 10.98 11.25 0.79
C ALA A 3 11.78 10.00 0.36
N CYS A 4 11.74 8.93 1.16
CA CYS A 4 12.38 7.65 0.80
C CYS A 4 11.73 7.01 -0.42
N ALA A 5 10.39 7.08 -0.53
CA ALA A 5 9.66 6.54 -1.67
C ALA A 5 9.98 7.29 -2.97
N TYR A 6 10.17 8.61 -2.93
CA TYR A 6 10.64 9.39 -4.08
C TYR A 6 12.04 8.96 -4.51
N ARG A 7 12.97 8.77 -3.56
CA ARG A 7 14.31 8.25 -3.89
C ARG A 7 14.23 6.86 -4.53
N LEU A 8 13.40 5.97 -3.99
CA LEU A 8 13.20 4.64 -4.57
C LEU A 8 12.59 4.69 -5.97
N LEU A 9 11.66 5.61 -6.24
CA LEU A 9 11.09 5.80 -7.58
C LEU A 9 12.17 6.18 -8.62
N LEU A 10 13.12 7.02 -8.24
CA LEU A 10 14.19 7.46 -9.14
C LEU A 10 15.26 6.38 -9.37
N ASP A 11 15.72 5.73 -8.31
CA ASP A 11 16.95 4.92 -8.35
C ASP A 11 16.73 3.43 -8.06
N GLY A 12 15.53 3.05 -7.63
CA GLY A 12 15.20 1.67 -7.30
C GLY A 12 14.94 0.80 -8.53
N THR A 13 15.24 -0.49 -8.40
CA THR A 13 14.98 -1.48 -9.46
C THR A 13 13.50 -1.74 -9.64
N PHE A 14 12.80 -2.12 -8.57
CA PHE A 14 11.35 -2.35 -8.56
C PHE A 14 10.76 -2.09 -7.17
N PRO A 15 10.55 -0.82 -6.78
CA PRO A 15 10.05 -0.47 -5.46
C PRO A 15 8.63 -1.01 -5.21
N ALA A 16 8.41 -1.50 -4.00
CA ALA A 16 7.09 -1.93 -3.54
C ALA A 16 6.63 -1.07 -2.36
N PHE A 17 5.52 -0.34 -2.54
CA PHE A 17 5.02 0.62 -1.57
C PHE A 17 3.86 0.03 -0.77
N GLY A 18 4.17 -0.51 0.42
CA GLY A 18 3.17 -1.01 1.36
C GLY A 18 2.50 0.10 2.16
N THR A 19 1.33 0.57 1.71
CA THR A 19 0.54 1.59 2.42
C THR A 19 -0.94 1.53 2.03
N HIS A 20 -1.82 1.89 2.96
CA HIS A 20 -3.26 2.04 2.72
C HIS A 20 -3.70 3.51 2.57
N ASP A 21 -2.77 4.45 2.74
CA ASP A 21 -3.05 5.89 2.65
C ASP A 21 -3.17 6.32 1.18
N GLY A 22 -4.39 6.63 0.76
CA GLY A 22 -4.68 7.08 -0.60
C GLY A 22 -3.94 8.38 -0.95
N LYS A 23 -3.76 9.30 0.01
CA LYS A 23 -3.07 10.57 -0.24
C LYS A 23 -1.59 10.36 -0.51
N ILE A 24 -0.96 9.39 0.17
CA ILE A 24 0.43 9.02 -0.10
C ILE A 24 0.52 8.39 -1.49
N ILE A 25 -0.38 7.46 -1.83
CA ILE A 25 -0.41 6.81 -3.14
C ILE A 25 -0.55 7.84 -4.27
N ASP A 26 -1.50 8.77 -4.16
CA ASP A 26 -1.72 9.80 -5.17
C ASP A 26 -0.49 10.72 -5.33
N LYS A 27 0.22 11.03 -4.22
CA LYS A 27 1.49 11.76 -4.27
C LYS A 27 2.59 10.99 -5.01
N LEU A 28 2.72 9.69 -4.77
CA LEU A 28 3.71 8.86 -5.46
C LEU A 28 3.40 8.73 -6.95
N ILE A 29 2.12 8.58 -7.31
CA ILE A 29 1.67 8.57 -8.70
C ILE A 29 2.00 9.89 -9.40
N ALA A 30 1.68 11.03 -8.77
CA ALA A 30 1.98 12.34 -9.34
C ALA A 30 3.49 12.55 -9.54
N TYR A 31 4.28 12.15 -8.55
CA TYR A 31 5.74 12.25 -8.63
C TYR A 31 6.33 11.36 -9.73
N ALA A 32 5.88 10.11 -9.84
CA ALA A 32 6.30 9.19 -10.90
C ALA A 32 5.98 9.75 -12.30
N LYS A 33 4.76 10.28 -12.49
CA LYS A 33 4.35 10.93 -13.75
C LYS A 33 5.23 12.14 -14.09
N GLN A 34 5.53 12.99 -13.11
CA GLN A 34 6.38 14.18 -13.32
C GLN A 34 7.80 13.81 -13.79
N HIS A 35 8.31 12.65 -13.38
CA HIS A 35 9.65 12.16 -13.74
C HIS A 35 9.63 11.11 -14.86
N ALA A 36 8.50 10.96 -15.57
CA ALA A 36 8.32 10.01 -16.66
C ALA A 36 8.66 8.54 -16.28
N ILE A 37 8.39 8.15 -15.04
CA ILE A 37 8.59 6.78 -14.56
C ILE A 37 7.35 5.95 -14.91
N GLY A 38 7.55 4.88 -15.68
CA GLY A 38 6.50 3.96 -16.07
C GLY A 38 5.87 3.22 -14.88
N GLN A 39 4.57 2.92 -14.98
CA GLN A 39 3.80 2.26 -13.92
C GLN A 39 4.26 0.80 -13.70
N GLU A 40 4.87 0.19 -14.71
CA GLU A 40 5.46 -1.15 -14.69
C GLU A 40 6.77 -1.22 -13.90
N ARG A 41 7.28 -0.09 -13.39
CA ARG A 41 8.53 -0.01 -12.62
C ARG A 41 8.34 -0.12 -11.11
N TYR A 42 7.11 -0.12 -10.61
CA TYR A 42 6.82 -0.18 -9.18
C TYR A 42 5.43 -0.77 -8.91
N GLU A 43 5.17 -1.13 -7.64
CA GLU A 43 3.87 -1.66 -7.23
C GLU A 43 3.39 -1.09 -5.89
N PHE A 44 2.08 -1.17 -5.66
CA PHE A 44 1.44 -0.86 -4.37
C PHE A 44 1.05 -2.14 -3.65
N GLN A 45 1.33 -2.21 -2.35
CA GLN A 45 1.03 -3.38 -1.53
C GLN A 45 0.00 -3.07 -0.44
N PHE A 46 -0.95 -3.99 -0.27
CA PHE A 46 -2.03 -3.86 0.70
C PHE A 46 -2.16 -5.12 1.55
N LEU A 47 -2.66 -4.95 2.77
CA LEU A 47 -3.16 -6.08 3.58
C LEU A 47 -4.48 -6.60 3.00
N TYR A 48 -4.67 -7.91 3.06
CA TYR A 48 -5.91 -8.56 2.67
C TYR A 48 -7.14 -7.94 3.36
N GLY A 49 -8.18 -7.66 2.56
CA GLY A 49 -9.45 -7.13 3.04
C GLY A 49 -9.52 -5.60 3.19
N ILE A 50 -8.42 -4.86 3.05
CA ILE A 50 -8.35 -3.43 3.41
C ILE A 50 -8.32 -2.52 2.19
N ARG A 51 -9.22 -1.53 2.14
CA ARG A 51 -9.28 -0.52 1.06
C ARG A 51 -9.48 -1.13 -0.33
N ARG A 52 -10.36 -2.13 -0.44
CA ARG A 52 -10.63 -2.86 -1.70
C ARG A 52 -10.95 -1.92 -2.88
N ALA A 53 -11.77 -0.90 -2.66
CA ALA A 53 -12.11 0.06 -3.72
C ALA A 53 -10.88 0.82 -4.26
N LEU A 54 -9.90 1.14 -3.40
CA LEU A 54 -8.64 1.74 -3.81
C LEU A 54 -7.76 0.75 -4.57
N GLN A 55 -7.71 -0.52 -4.14
CA GLN A 55 -7.01 -1.59 -4.87
C GLN A 55 -7.59 -1.73 -6.28
N ASP A 56 -8.92 -1.80 -6.40
CA ASP A 56 -9.63 -1.93 -7.68
C ASP A 56 -9.43 -0.71 -8.58
N ARG A 57 -9.40 0.50 -7.99
CA ARG A 57 -9.06 1.73 -8.72
C ARG A 57 -7.65 1.63 -9.32
N LEU A 58 -6.65 1.29 -8.52
CA LEU A 58 -5.26 1.21 -8.97
C LEU A 58 -5.07 0.15 -10.06
N ARG A 59 -5.72 -1.02 -9.91
CA ARG A 59 -5.72 -2.08 -10.92
C ARG A 59 -6.33 -1.61 -12.24
N ARG A 60 -7.45 -0.89 -12.21
CA ARG A 60 -8.10 -0.32 -13.41
C ARG A 60 -7.26 0.77 -14.08
N GLU A 61 -6.49 1.53 -13.29
CA GLU A 61 -5.59 2.56 -13.80
C GLU A 61 -4.26 2.01 -14.35
N GLY A 62 -4.03 0.68 -14.28
CA GLY A 62 -2.86 0.01 -14.86
C GLY A 62 -1.72 -0.31 -13.89
N TYR A 63 -1.84 0.03 -12.59
CA TYR A 63 -0.77 -0.17 -11.63
C TYR A 63 -0.66 -1.62 -11.13
N GLY A 64 0.57 -2.02 -10.81
CA GLY A 64 0.84 -3.23 -10.04
C GLY A 64 0.25 -3.16 -8.63
N VAL A 65 -0.58 -4.14 -8.27
CA VAL A 65 -1.17 -4.28 -6.92
C VAL A 65 -0.88 -5.68 -6.38
N ARG A 66 -0.28 -5.75 -5.19
CA ARG A 66 0.00 -7.00 -4.47
C ARG A 66 -0.70 -7.02 -3.13
N ILE A 67 -1.33 -8.15 -2.82
CA ILE A 67 -2.06 -8.34 -1.55
C ILE A 67 -1.26 -9.28 -0.64
N TYR A 68 -0.96 -8.79 0.56
CA TYR A 68 -0.41 -9.59 1.65
C TYR A 68 -1.54 -10.40 2.29
N VAL A 69 -1.55 -11.71 2.06
CA VAL A 69 -2.57 -12.65 2.53
C VAL A 69 -1.97 -13.53 3.65
N PRO A 70 -2.36 -13.31 4.93
CA PRO A 70 -2.04 -14.26 5.98
C PRO A 70 -2.87 -15.54 5.80
N TYR A 71 -2.28 -16.72 6.06
CA TYR A 71 -2.95 -18.02 5.93
C TYR A 71 -2.53 -18.98 7.08
N GLY A 72 -3.26 -20.09 7.23
CA GLY A 72 -3.02 -21.11 8.27
C GLY A 72 -3.95 -21.00 9.49
N SER A 73 -4.02 -22.03 10.33
CA SER A 73 -4.98 -22.13 11.45
C SER A 73 -4.81 -21.02 12.51
N SER A 74 -3.59 -20.51 12.68
CA SER A 74 -3.25 -19.45 13.64
C SER A 74 -3.13 -18.05 13.00
N TRP A 75 -3.80 -17.83 11.87
CA TRP A 75 -3.76 -16.55 11.16
C TRP A 75 -4.30 -15.39 12.02
N TYR A 76 -5.34 -15.63 12.82
CA TYR A 76 -6.00 -14.60 13.62
C TYR A 76 -5.11 -14.10 14.77
N PRO A 77 -4.49 -14.97 15.61
CA PRO A 77 -3.48 -14.54 16.58
C PRO A 77 -2.27 -13.81 15.97
N TYR A 78 -1.80 -14.25 14.79
CA TYR A 78 -0.69 -13.59 14.10
C TYR A 78 -1.06 -12.17 13.67
N PHE A 79 -2.26 -12.02 13.09
CA PHE A 79 -2.79 -10.74 12.63
C PHE A 79 -3.04 -9.77 13.78
N THR A 80 -3.69 -10.21 14.86
CA THR A 80 -3.98 -9.38 16.03
C THR A 80 -2.70 -8.96 16.74
N ARG A 81 -1.70 -9.84 16.86
CA ARG A 81 -0.38 -9.47 17.41
C ARG A 81 0.30 -8.38 16.58
N ARG A 82 0.33 -8.53 15.24
CA ARG A 82 0.90 -7.52 14.32
C ARG A 82 0.18 -6.18 14.37
N LEU A 83 -1.13 -6.19 14.64
CA LEU A 83 -1.92 -4.97 14.82
C LEU A 83 -1.71 -4.32 16.20
N ALA A 84 -1.58 -5.12 17.26
CA ALA A 84 -1.42 -4.65 18.62
C ALA A 84 -0.02 -4.11 18.93
N GLU A 85 1.02 -4.57 18.21
CA GLU A 85 2.41 -4.10 18.36
C GLU A 85 2.57 -2.57 18.11
N ARG A 86 1.63 -1.89 17.43
CA ARG A 86 1.61 -0.42 17.29
C ARG A 86 0.19 0.17 17.32
N PRO A 87 -0.29 0.73 18.45
CA PRO A 87 -1.66 1.26 18.60
C PRO A 87 -2.06 2.30 17.54
N ALA A 88 -1.09 3.10 17.06
CA ALA A 88 -1.32 4.08 16.01
C ALA A 88 -1.71 3.45 14.65
N ASN A 89 -1.20 2.24 14.35
CA ASN A 89 -1.55 1.50 13.14
C ASN A 89 -2.98 0.96 13.24
N LEU A 90 -3.44 0.60 14.44
CA LEU A 90 -4.79 0.12 14.68
C LEU A 90 -5.83 1.21 14.39
N LEU A 91 -5.61 2.44 14.85
CA LEU A 91 -6.50 3.57 14.58
C LEU A 91 -6.57 3.92 13.08
N PHE A 92 -5.41 3.91 12.41
CA PHE A 92 -5.32 4.13 10.97
C PHE A 92 -6.00 3.00 10.17
N PHE A 93 -5.78 1.75 10.57
CA PHE A 93 -6.41 0.57 10.00
C PHE A 93 -7.94 0.62 10.14
N LEU A 94 -8.45 0.90 11.34
CA LEU A 94 -9.88 1.03 11.59
C LEU A 94 -10.49 2.13 10.72
N ARG A 95 -9.86 3.31 10.65
CA ARG A 95 -10.29 4.38 9.72
C ARG A 95 -10.30 3.92 8.26
N SER A 96 -9.31 3.12 7.85
CA SER A 96 -9.20 2.60 6.49
C SER A 96 -10.23 1.51 6.16
N MET A 97 -10.77 0.80 7.17
CA MET A 97 -11.88 -0.14 7.00
C MET A 97 -13.22 0.57 6.78
N PHE A 98 -13.41 1.77 7.36
CA PHE A 98 -14.65 2.54 7.25
C PHE A 98 -14.63 3.61 6.14
N SER A 99 -13.45 4.02 5.67
CA SER A 99 -13.34 4.91 4.51
C SER A 99 -13.42 4.10 3.22
N LYS A 100 -14.52 4.33 2.46
CA LYS A 100 -14.63 3.95 1.05
C LYS A 100 -13.40 4.39 0.26
#